data_AF-A0A961IYV9-F1
#
_entry.id   AF-A0A961IYV9-F1
#
_cell.length_a   1.000
_cell.length_b   1.000
_cell.length_c   1.000
_cell.angle_alpha   90.00
_cell.angle_beta   90.00
_cell.angle_gamma   90.00
#
_symmetry.space_group_name_H-M   'P 1'
#
loop_
_entity.id
_entity.type
_entity.pdbx_description
1 polymer ?
#
loop_
_entity_poly.entity_id
_entity_poly.type
_entity_poly.pdbx_seq_one_letter_code
_entity_poly.pdbx_strand_id
1 'polypeptide(L)'
;KDLVRAYPSAEVTSRAISMASVVGRDLRGLSVLTRGLQAIAASGLEAIGASQGPRNVDVQFILEREALEPVIVALHRELVEAKRPALYRAA
;
A
#
# COMPACT_ATOMS: atom_id res chain seq x y z
N LYS A 1 26.24 -14.50 -9.67
CA LYS A 1 27.21 -14.20 -8.59
C LYS A 1 26.58 -14.66 -7.28
N ASP A 2 27.22 -15.58 -6.58
CA ASP A 2 26.70 -16.15 -5.33
C ASP A 2 26.85 -15.12 -4.20
N LEU A 3 25.73 -14.55 -3.75
CA LEU A 3 25.68 -13.52 -2.69
C LEU A 3 26.19 -14.06 -1.35
N VAL A 4 26.00 -15.36 -1.09
CA VAL A 4 26.44 -16.03 0.14
C VAL A 4 27.97 -16.04 0.24
N ARG A 5 28.65 -16.22 -0.90
CA ARG A 5 30.12 -16.18 -0.96
C ARG A 5 30.70 -14.79 -0.70
N ALA A 6 29.99 -13.73 -1.10
CA ALA A 6 30.44 -12.35 -0.90
C ALA A 6 30.10 -11.82 0.51
N TYR A 7 29.02 -12.33 1.13
CA TYR A 7 28.50 -11.85 2.42
C TYR A 7 28.09 -13.03 3.30
N PRO A 8 29.04 -13.76 3.91
CA PRO A 8 28.77 -14.99 4.65
C PRO A 8 27.95 -14.79 5.94
N SER A 9 27.82 -13.55 6.41
CA SER A 9 26.96 -13.18 7.55
C SER A 9 25.57 -12.70 7.13
N ALA A 10 25.25 -12.65 5.83
CA ALA A 10 23.94 -12.22 5.35
C ALA A 10 22.95 -13.38 5.34
N GLU A 11 21.76 -13.16 5.90
CA GLU A 11 20.64 -14.09 5.79
C GLU A 11 19.69 -13.61 4.68
N VAL A 12 19.31 -14.54 3.78
CA VAL A 12 18.35 -14.27 2.71
C VAL A 12 17.11 -15.14 2.95
N THR A 13 15.98 -14.48 3.21
CA THR A 13 14.69 -15.16 3.35
C THR A 13 13.78 -14.78 2.19
N SER A 14 12.84 -15.66 1.86
CA SER A 14 11.82 -15.40 0.85
C SER A 14 10.50 -16.01 1.29
N ARG A 15 9.40 -15.33 0.97
CA ARG A 15 8.05 -15.81 1.22
C ARG A 15 7.09 -15.22 0.19
N ALA A 16 6.00 -15.92 -0.06
CA ALA A 16 4.94 -15.41 -0.91
C ALA A 16 4.20 -14.27 -0.19
N ILE A 17 3.95 -13.18 -0.91
CA ILE A 17 3.19 -12.02 -0.46
C ILE A 17 2.20 -11.62 -1.56
N SER A 18 1.28 -10.72 -1.25
CA SER A 18 0.39 -10.09 -2.22
C SER A 18 0.57 -8.58 -2.21
N MET A 19 0.02 -7.91 -3.23
CA MET A 19 0.07 -6.46 -3.35
C MET A 19 -1.24 -5.92 -3.91
N ALA A 20 -1.81 -4.92 -3.24
CA ALA A 20 -2.94 -4.15 -3.72
C ALA A 20 -2.45 -2.76 -4.14
N SER A 21 -2.89 -2.27 -5.30
CA SER A 21 -2.46 -0.98 -5.82
C SER A 21 -3.67 -0.08 -6.08
N VAL A 22 -3.64 1.13 -5.54
CA VAL A 22 -4.63 2.17 -5.81
C VAL A 22 -4.10 3.02 -6.94
N VAL A 23 -4.80 3.05 -8.07
CA VAL A 23 -4.36 3.75 -9.28
C VAL A 23 -5.32 4.89 -9.62
N GLY A 24 -4.78 6.06 -9.95
CA GLY A 24 -5.56 7.20 -10.40
C GLY A 24 -4.75 8.17 -11.26
N ARG A 25 -5.46 8.99 -12.06
CA ARG A 25 -4.82 9.96 -12.97
C ARG A 25 -4.02 11.05 -12.24
N ASP A 26 -4.47 11.43 -11.05
CA ASP A 26 -3.80 12.42 -10.18
C ASP A 26 -4.24 12.20 -8.73
N LEU A 27 -3.33 11.69 -7.90
CA LEU A 27 -3.55 11.39 -6.49
C LEU A 27 -3.09 12.51 -5.55
N ARG A 28 -2.65 13.66 -6.09
CA ARG A 28 -2.19 14.79 -5.27
C ARG A 28 -3.29 15.29 -4.35
N GLY A 29 -2.92 15.51 -3.09
CA GLY A 29 -3.85 16.03 -2.09
C GLY A 29 -5.03 15.10 -1.79
N LEU A 30 -5.01 13.83 -2.21
CA LEU A 30 -6.06 12.85 -1.89
C LEU A 30 -5.72 12.00 -0.66
N SER A 31 -4.52 12.17 -0.10
CA SER A 31 -3.99 11.46 1.07
C SER A 31 -4.13 9.93 0.97
N VAL A 32 -3.96 9.37 -0.22
CA VAL A 32 -4.23 7.95 -0.52
C VAL A 32 -3.42 7.01 0.36
N LEU A 33 -2.13 7.28 0.56
CA LEU A 33 -1.27 6.46 1.41
C LEU A 33 -1.79 6.42 2.85
N THR A 34 -2.01 7.58 3.47
CA THR A 34 -2.49 7.68 4.85
C THR A 34 -3.88 7.05 5.01
N ARG A 35 -4.83 7.41 4.13
CA ARG A 35 -6.21 6.90 4.19
C ARG A 35 -6.26 5.40 3.92
N GLY A 36 -5.46 4.89 3.00
CA GLY A 36 -5.36 3.46 2.72
C GLY A 36 -4.85 2.68 3.93
N LEU A 37 -3.77 3.14 4.58
CA LEU A 37 -3.26 2.50 5.81
C LEU A 37 -4.29 2.53 6.94
N GLN A 38 -5.01 3.65 7.11
CA GLN A 38 -6.08 3.78 8.09
C GLN A 38 -7.25 2.83 7.81
N ALA A 39 -7.66 2.69 6.54
CA ALA A 39 -8.72 1.77 6.16
C ALA A 39 -8.34 0.30 6.40
N ILE A 40 -7.09 -0.07 6.07
CA ILE A 40 -6.54 -1.40 6.33
C ILE A 40 -6.58 -1.68 7.84
N ALA A 41 -6.06 -0.78 8.67
CA ALA A 41 -6.05 -0.93 10.12
C ALA A 41 -7.47 -0.98 10.72
N ALA A 42 -8.41 -0.15 10.22
CA ALA A 42 -9.81 -0.15 10.66
C ALA A 42 -10.55 -1.46 10.35
N SER A 43 -10.07 -2.23 9.37
CA SER A 43 -10.57 -3.57 9.05
C SER A 43 -9.90 -4.70 9.85
N GLY A 44 -9.00 -4.38 10.79
CA GLY A 44 -8.26 -5.36 11.58
C GLY A 44 -7.16 -6.06 10.78
N LEU A 45 -6.70 -5.46 9.68
CA LEU A 45 -5.65 -5.98 8.81
C LEU A 45 -4.40 -5.12 8.93
N GLU A 46 -3.27 -5.64 8.43
CA GLU A 46 -1.98 -4.96 8.46
C GLU A 46 -1.33 -5.01 7.07
N ALA A 47 -0.62 -3.93 6.71
CA ALA A 47 0.25 -3.90 5.55
C ALA A 47 1.70 -4.18 5.99
N ILE A 48 2.35 -5.14 5.33
CA ILE A 48 3.78 -5.45 5.48
C ILE A 48 4.62 -4.23 5.09
N GLY A 49 4.15 -3.48 4.10
CA GLY A 49 4.76 -2.25 3.64
C GLY A 49 3.83 -1.45 2.75
N ALA A 50 4.17 -0.19 2.55
CA ALA A 50 3.47 0.67 1.60
C ALA A 50 4.46 1.56 0.88
N SER A 51 4.19 1.84 -0.39
CA SER A 51 5.06 2.64 -1.25
C SER A 51 4.24 3.61 -2.09
N GLN A 52 4.70 4.86 -2.15
CA GLN A 52 4.19 5.89 -3.04
C GLN A 52 5.37 6.50 -3.79
N GLY A 53 5.37 6.36 -5.10
CA GLY A 53 6.39 6.95 -5.96
C GLY A 53 6.25 8.48 -6.07
N PRO A 54 7.24 9.16 -6.68
CA PRO A 54 7.17 10.61 -6.91
C PRO A 54 6.09 11.00 -7.93
N ARG A 55 5.63 10.04 -8.76
CA ARG A 55 4.47 10.23 -9.62
C ARG A 55 3.23 9.93 -8.80
N ASN A 56 2.39 10.93 -8.61
CA ASN A 56 1.13 10.82 -7.87
C ASN A 56 0.06 10.08 -8.69
N VAL A 57 0.35 8.86 -9.13
CA VAL A 57 -0.53 8.04 -9.98
C VAL A 57 -0.86 6.69 -9.36
N ASP A 58 -0.04 6.21 -8.42
CA ASP A 58 -0.31 4.99 -7.68
C ASP A 58 0.19 5.02 -6.23
N VAL A 59 -0.44 4.19 -5.40
CA VAL A 59 0.03 3.81 -4.07
C VAL A 59 -0.11 2.30 -3.93
N GLN A 60 0.97 1.64 -3.53
CA GLN A 60 1.05 0.18 -3.41
C GLN A 60 1.08 -0.22 -1.94
N PHE A 61 0.28 -1.21 -1.58
CA PHE A 61 0.23 -1.83 -0.25
C PHE A 61 0.64 -3.29 -0.38
N ILE A 62 1.68 -3.68 0.36
CA ILE A 62 2.23 -5.04 0.39
C ILE A 62 1.60 -5.79 1.55
N LEU A 63 1.07 -6.98 1.32
CA LEU A 63 0.17 -7.67 2.23
C LEU A 63 0.49 -9.16 2.34
N GLU A 64 0.04 -9.80 3.42
CA GLU A 64 -0.10 -11.25 3.43
C GLU A 64 -1.03 -11.72 2.31
N ARG A 65 -0.84 -12.94 1.84
CA ARG A 65 -1.60 -13.46 0.70
C ARG A 65 -3.10 -13.50 0.95
N GLU A 66 -3.48 -13.89 2.16
CA GLU A 66 -4.85 -14.10 2.61
C GLU A 66 -5.56 -12.76 2.87
N ALA A 67 -4.79 -11.67 3.03
CA ALA A 67 -5.32 -10.34 3.27
C ALA A 67 -5.69 -9.57 1.98
N LEU A 68 -5.35 -10.09 0.79
CA LEU A 68 -5.52 -9.35 -0.46
C LEU A 68 -6.97 -8.90 -0.72
N GLU A 69 -7.90 -9.85 -0.77
CA GLU A 69 -9.32 -9.58 -1.01
C GLU A 69 -9.93 -8.64 0.03
N PRO A 70 -9.82 -8.90 1.36
CA PRO A 70 -10.44 -8.04 2.34
C PRO A 70 -9.81 -6.63 2.37
N VAL A 71 -8.50 -6.50 2.07
CA VAL A 71 -7.87 -5.18 1.88
C VAL A 71 -8.42 -4.46 0.65
N ILE A 72 -8.60 -5.14 -0.49
CA ILE A 72 -9.22 -4.52 -1.68
C ILE A 72 -10.60 -3.97 -1.33
N VAL A 73 -11.41 -4.71 -0.58
CA VAL A 73 -12.74 -4.25 -0.11
C VAL A 73 -12.61 -3.02 0.80
N ALA A 74 -11.70 -3.05 1.77
CA ALA A 74 -11.47 -1.92 2.69
C ALA A 74 -11.02 -0.65 1.93
N LEU A 75 -10.07 -0.81 1.00
CA LEU A 75 -9.58 0.28 0.16
C LEU A 75 -10.67 0.83 -0.76
N HIS A 76 -11.50 -0.03 -1.35
CA HIS A 76 -12.60 0.41 -2.22
C HIS A 76 -13.64 1.23 -1.45
N ARG A 77 -14.04 0.75 -0.27
CA ARG A 77 -14.97 1.48 0.62
C ARG A 77 -14.45 2.86 0.97
N GLU A 78 -13.18 2.97 1.37
CA GLU A 78 -12.59 4.24 1.78
C GLU A 78 -12.30 5.18 0.59
N LEU A 79 -11.77 4.66 -0.52
CA LEU A 79 -11.19 5.51 -1.56
C LEU A 79 -12.13 5.75 -2.75
N VAL A 80 -13.16 4.92 -2.92
CA VAL A 80 -14.11 4.98 -4.03
C VAL A 80 -15.51 5.31 -3.56
N GLU A 81 -16.02 4.61 -2.53
CA GLU A 81 -17.40 4.78 -2.06
C GLU A 81 -17.56 5.97 -1.10
N ALA A 82 -16.59 6.22 -0.22
CA ALA A 82 -16.66 7.33 0.71
C ALA A 82 -16.68 8.68 -0.01
N LYS A 83 -17.47 9.63 0.53
CA LYS A 83 -17.50 11.00 -0.01
C LYS A 83 -16.10 11.60 0.04
N ARG A 84 -15.69 12.18 -1.10
CA ARG A 84 -14.37 12.78 -1.25
C ARG A 84 -14.14 13.84 -0.17
N PRO A 85 -13.13 13.70 0.69
CA PRO A 85 -12.82 14.73 1.66
C PRO A 85 -12.39 16.00 0.93
N ALA A 86 -12.92 17.15 1.36
CA ALA A 86 -12.44 18.45 0.92
C ALA A 86 -11.07 18.69 1.54
N LEU A 87 -10.01 18.27 0.84
CA LEU A 87 -8.64 18.51 1.28
C LEU A 87 -8.17 19.85 0.71
N TYR A 88 -7.65 20.70 1.60
CA TYR A 88 -7.08 21.99 1.26
C TYR A 88 -5.88 21.79 0.33
N ARG A 89 -5.76 22.64 -0.70
CA ARG A 89 -4.59 22.65 -1.57
C ARG A 89 -3.38 23.11 -0.75
N ALA A 90 -2.43 22.21 -0.51
CA ALA A 90 -1.10 22.63 -0.09
C ALA A 90 -0.55 23.58 -1.17
N ALA A 91 -0.14 24.77 -0.73
CA ALA A 91 0.34 25.88 -1.57
C ALA A 91 1.58 25.50 -2.38
#